data_AF-A0AAP7WDA8-F1
#
_entry.id   AF-A0AAP7WDA8-F1
#
_cell.length_a   1.000
_cell.length_b   1.000
_cell.length_c   1.000
_cell.angle_alpha   90.00
_cell.angle_beta   90.00
_cell.angle_gamma   90.00
#
_symmetry.space_group_name_H-M   'P 1'
#
loop_
_entity.id
_entity.type
_entity.pdbx_description
1 polymer ?
#
loop_
_entity_poly.entity_id
_entity_poly.type
_entity_poly.pdbx_seq_one_letter_code
_entity_poly.pdbx_strand_id
1 'polypeptide(L)'
;MYFAGIIADPKAMNESDFNRWIDGAYFYMLSDYVVAVTLSESDIAQDVADTWIKSGDELRMSAGWSCYCWLLGNRKDNEFSESKISDMLEIVKNTIHDSPERTKSAMNNFLNTVAISYVPLHEKAVETAKEVGIVEVKCDKKKSSLLNAHESIQKELDRGRLGFKRKYVRC
;
A
#
# COMPACT_ATOMS: atom_id res chain seq x y z
N MET A 1 9.57 4.42 17.73
CA MET A 1 8.82 5.04 16.59
C MET A 1 7.38 4.57 16.49
N TYR A 2 7.04 3.29 16.70
CA TYR A 2 5.64 2.81 16.57
C TYR A 2 4.61 3.62 17.37
N PHE A 3 4.79 3.74 18.69
CA PHE A 3 3.88 4.52 19.55
C PHE A 3 3.80 6.01 19.16
N ALA A 4 4.90 6.59 18.66
CA ALA A 4 4.92 7.97 18.20
C ALA A 4 3.93 8.19 17.04
N GLY A 5 3.78 7.22 16.14
CA GLY A 5 2.76 7.29 15.09
C GLY A 5 1.33 7.30 15.63
N ILE A 6 1.06 6.57 16.73
CA ILE A 6 -0.27 6.48 17.34
C ILE A 6 -0.70 7.82 17.97
N ILE A 7 0.24 8.53 18.58
CA ILE A 7 -0.02 9.79 19.30
C ILE A 7 0.31 11.04 18.49
N ALA A 8 0.74 10.90 17.24
CA ALA A 8 1.00 12.02 16.34
C ALA A 8 -0.30 12.74 15.96
N ASP A 9 -0.18 14.03 15.63
CA ASP A 9 -1.25 14.79 14.98
C ASP A 9 -0.95 14.92 13.47
N PRO A 10 -1.39 13.95 12.64
CA PRO A 10 -1.07 13.92 11.22
C PRO A 10 -1.64 15.08 10.42
N LYS A 11 -2.67 15.77 10.93
CA LYS A 11 -3.25 16.95 10.28
C LYS A 11 -2.42 18.20 10.46
N ALA A 12 -1.59 18.25 11.50
CA ALA A 12 -0.63 19.33 11.74
C ALA A 12 0.73 19.09 11.07
N MET A 13 0.99 17.87 10.58
CA MET A 13 2.24 17.51 9.90
C MET A 13 2.23 17.98 8.45
N ASN A 14 3.33 18.59 8.02
CA ASN A 14 3.55 18.93 6.60
C ASN A 14 4.43 17.88 5.90
N GLU A 15 4.65 18.05 4.60
CA GLU A 15 5.48 17.13 3.81
C GLU A 15 6.91 16.98 4.36
N SER A 16 7.52 18.05 4.87
CA SER A 16 8.86 18.00 5.46
C SER A 16 8.90 17.13 6.72
N ASP A 17 7.84 17.17 7.53
CA ASP A 17 7.71 16.28 8.69
C ASP A 17 7.65 14.81 8.26
N PHE A 18 6.85 14.48 7.24
CA PHE A 18 6.78 13.11 6.71
C PHE A 18 8.10 12.67 6.08
N ASN A 19 8.80 13.56 5.38
CA ASN A 19 10.11 13.28 4.82
C ASN A 19 11.14 12.98 5.92
N ARG A 20 11.14 13.75 7.01
CA ARG A 20 11.99 13.46 8.19
C ARG A 20 11.65 12.12 8.82
N TRP A 21 10.38 11.75 8.88
CA TRP A 21 9.95 10.46 9.46
C TRP A 21 10.34 9.28 8.57
N ILE A 22 10.17 9.38 7.25
CA ILE A 22 10.53 8.30 6.32
C ILE A 22 12.05 8.14 6.21
N ASP A 23 12.84 9.22 6.34
CA ASP A 23 14.31 9.14 6.42
C ASP A 23 14.80 8.36 7.64
N GLY A 24 14.05 8.43 8.75
CA GLY A 24 14.32 7.63 9.96
C GLY A 24 13.77 6.20 9.91
N ALA A 25 12.99 5.85 8.89
CA ALA A 25 12.34 4.54 8.79
C ALA A 25 13.27 3.49 8.18
N TYR A 26 14.21 2.98 8.98
CA TYR A 26 15.27 2.07 8.52
C TYR A 26 14.83 0.64 8.14
N PHE A 27 13.54 0.30 8.29
CA PHE A 27 13.00 -0.99 7.84
C PHE A 27 11.48 -0.93 7.64
N TYR A 28 10.95 -1.95 6.95
CA TYR A 28 9.57 -1.95 6.45
C TYR A 28 8.47 -1.78 7.50
N MET A 29 8.68 -2.24 8.74
CA MET A 29 7.63 -2.05 9.75
C MET A 29 7.47 -0.57 10.15
N LEU A 30 8.51 0.25 9.99
CA LEU A 30 8.41 1.68 10.19
C LEU A 30 7.80 2.37 8.97
N SER A 31 8.28 2.05 7.77
CA SER A 31 7.76 2.67 6.54
C SER A 31 6.27 2.36 6.35
N ASP A 32 5.89 1.08 6.47
CA ASP A 32 4.59 0.59 6.02
C ASP A 32 3.51 0.70 7.12
N TYR A 33 3.89 0.45 8.38
CA TYR A 33 2.94 0.37 9.51
C TYR A 33 2.99 1.55 10.48
N VAL A 34 3.98 2.45 10.35
CA VAL A 34 4.06 3.66 11.18
C VAL A 34 3.92 4.90 10.32
N VAL A 35 4.86 5.14 9.41
CA VAL A 35 4.91 6.36 8.60
C VAL A 35 3.75 6.41 7.63
N ALA A 36 3.54 5.35 6.82
CA ALA A 36 2.45 5.30 5.85
C ALA A 36 1.06 5.35 6.49
N VAL A 37 0.87 4.69 7.65
CA VAL A 37 -0.40 4.76 8.40
C VAL A 37 -0.65 6.18 8.90
N THR A 38 0.36 6.82 9.48
CA THR A 38 0.25 8.21 9.95
C THR A 38 -0.02 9.16 8.79
N LEU A 39 0.67 8.96 7.65
CA LEU A 39 0.43 9.74 6.43
C LEU A 39 -0.99 9.57 5.91
N SER A 40 -1.57 8.38 5.97
CA SER A 40 -2.95 8.13 5.47
C SER A 40 -4.03 8.94 6.19
N GLU A 41 -3.72 9.41 7.40
CA GLU A 41 -4.60 10.24 8.23
C GLU A 41 -4.40 11.76 8.01
N SER A 42 -3.48 12.17 7.13
CA SER A 42 -3.23 13.57 6.76
C SER A 42 -3.98 14.00 5.49
N ASP A 43 -4.09 15.31 5.28
CA ASP A 43 -4.76 15.88 4.10
C ASP A 43 -3.87 15.83 2.83
N ILE A 44 -2.56 15.67 3.00
CA ILE A 44 -1.55 15.64 1.92
C ILE A 44 -1.14 14.21 1.51
N ALA A 45 -1.92 13.21 1.95
CA ALA A 45 -1.53 11.80 1.85
C ALA A 45 -1.23 11.33 0.42
N GLN A 46 -2.10 11.64 -0.54
CA GLN A 46 -1.93 11.18 -1.94
C GLN A 46 -0.72 11.85 -2.59
N ASP A 47 -0.52 13.14 -2.39
CA ASP A 47 0.57 13.90 -3.01
C ASP A 47 1.96 13.42 -2.53
N VAL A 48 2.08 13.20 -1.22
CA VAL A 48 3.31 12.67 -0.61
C VAL A 48 3.55 11.21 -1.03
N ALA A 49 2.50 10.38 -1.01
CA ALA A 49 2.61 8.99 -1.43
C ALA A 49 3.02 8.85 -2.90
N ASP A 50 2.48 9.68 -3.79
CA ASP A 50 2.84 9.71 -5.21
C ASP A 50 4.31 10.08 -5.43
N THR A 51 4.80 11.06 -4.66
CA THR A 51 6.21 11.47 -4.68
C THR A 51 7.11 10.34 -4.22
N TRP A 52 6.71 9.62 -3.16
CA TRP A 52 7.47 8.50 -2.64
C TRP A 52 7.50 7.28 -3.57
N ILE A 53 6.38 6.97 -4.25
CA ILE A 53 6.31 5.90 -5.26
C ILE A 53 7.29 6.17 -6.42
N LYS A 54 7.50 7.43 -6.78
CA LYS A 54 8.41 7.82 -7.87
C LYS A 54 9.87 8.00 -7.45
N SER A 55 10.18 7.85 -6.15
CA SER A 55 11.50 8.21 -5.62
C SER A 55 12.64 7.27 -6.01
N GLY A 56 12.34 6.01 -6.37
CA GLY A 56 13.34 4.96 -6.59
C GLY A 56 13.97 4.41 -5.29
N ASP A 57 13.67 4.98 -4.13
CA ASP A 57 14.09 4.47 -2.82
C ASP A 57 13.13 3.38 -2.32
N GLU A 58 13.65 2.21 -1.98
CA GLU A 58 12.86 1.02 -1.66
C GLU A 58 11.83 1.26 -0.55
N LEU A 59 12.23 1.85 0.58
CA LEU A 59 11.35 2.01 1.74
C LEU A 59 10.38 3.19 1.56
N ARG A 60 10.80 4.26 0.88
CA ARG A 60 9.88 5.34 0.48
C ARG A 60 8.81 4.81 -0.46
N MET A 61 9.20 4.08 -1.51
CA MET A 61 8.24 3.46 -2.44
C MET A 61 7.28 2.52 -1.69
N SER A 62 7.81 1.65 -0.82
CA SER A 62 7.00 0.76 0.02
C SER A 62 5.99 1.51 0.89
N ALA A 63 6.40 2.62 1.53
CA ALA A 63 5.50 3.47 2.30
C ALA A 63 4.44 4.14 1.43
N GLY A 64 4.79 4.62 0.23
CA GLY A 64 3.85 5.24 -0.70
C GLY A 64 2.74 4.28 -1.11
N TRP A 65 3.09 3.07 -1.57
CA TRP A 65 2.11 2.02 -1.89
C TRP A 65 1.28 1.60 -0.68
N SER A 66 1.91 1.43 0.48
CA SER A 66 1.21 1.10 1.73
C SER A 66 0.23 2.19 2.15
N CYS A 67 0.57 3.46 1.95
CA CYS A 67 -0.30 4.59 2.25
C CYS A 67 -1.61 4.48 1.45
N TYR A 68 -1.54 4.15 0.16
CA TYR A 68 -2.73 3.88 -0.64
C TYR A 68 -3.60 2.75 -0.10
N CYS A 69 -3.02 1.65 0.38
CA CYS A 69 -3.79 0.58 1.01
C CYS A 69 -4.57 1.09 2.23
N TRP A 70 -3.94 1.92 3.06
CA TRP A 70 -4.59 2.51 4.24
C TRP A 70 -5.66 3.53 3.87
N LEU A 71 -5.41 4.35 2.85
CA LEU A 71 -6.38 5.30 2.31
C LEU A 71 -7.62 4.57 1.80
N LEU A 72 -7.46 3.52 0.98
CA LEU A 72 -8.58 2.75 0.42
C LEU A 72 -9.40 2.03 1.49
N GLY A 73 -8.80 1.65 2.62
CA GLY A 73 -9.50 1.08 3.76
C GLY A 73 -10.25 2.10 4.63
N ASN A 74 -9.87 3.38 4.60
CA ASN A 74 -10.40 4.42 5.48
C ASN A 74 -11.32 5.43 4.77
N ARG A 75 -11.12 5.67 3.48
CA ARG A 75 -11.81 6.71 2.68
C ARG A 75 -12.82 6.11 1.71
N LYS A 76 -13.78 6.93 1.29
CA LYS A 76 -14.79 6.54 0.30
C LYS A 76 -14.18 6.48 -1.10
N ASP A 77 -14.76 5.66 -1.98
CA ASP A 77 -14.23 5.45 -3.33
C ASP A 77 -14.20 6.75 -4.16
N ASN A 78 -15.16 7.66 -3.95
CA ASN A 78 -15.24 8.93 -4.65
C ASN A 78 -14.14 9.95 -4.27
N GLU A 79 -13.31 9.66 -3.27
CA GLU A 79 -12.12 10.45 -2.93
C GLU A 79 -10.91 10.10 -3.79
N PHE A 80 -11.04 9.07 -4.63
CA PHE A 80 -10.00 8.62 -5.55
C PHE A 80 -10.45 8.80 -6.99
N SER A 81 -9.49 9.17 -7.85
CA SER A 81 -9.72 9.10 -9.29
C SER A 81 -9.61 7.65 -9.74
N GLU A 82 -10.67 7.12 -10.33
CA GLU A 82 -10.68 5.76 -10.88
C GLU A 82 -9.58 5.55 -11.92
N SER A 83 -9.37 6.52 -12.82
CA SER A 83 -8.29 6.43 -13.81
C SER A 83 -6.92 6.34 -13.15
N LYS A 84 -6.69 7.11 -12.08
CA LYS A 84 -5.42 7.09 -11.32
C LYS A 84 -5.18 5.71 -10.71
N ILE A 85 -6.16 5.13 -10.02
CA ILE A 85 -6.01 3.79 -9.42
C ILE A 85 -5.83 2.73 -10.50
N SER A 86 -6.53 2.86 -11.63
CA SER A 86 -6.37 1.99 -12.81
C SER A 86 -4.95 2.06 -13.36
N ASP A 87 -4.37 3.25 -13.53
CA ASP A 87 -3.00 3.43 -14.01
C ASP A 87 -1.98 2.87 -13.01
N MET A 88 -2.26 3.00 -11.71
CA MET A 88 -1.45 2.37 -10.67
C MET A 88 -1.47 0.84 -10.74
N LEU A 89 -2.60 0.21 -11.07
CA LEU A 89 -2.67 -1.24 -11.34
C LEU A 89 -1.79 -1.62 -12.54
N GLU A 90 -1.78 -0.81 -13.61
CA GLU A 90 -0.91 -1.04 -14.77
C GLU A 90 0.57 -0.93 -14.41
N ILE A 91 0.95 0.05 -13.58
CA ILE A 91 2.32 0.17 -13.06
C ILE A 91 2.68 -1.10 -12.30
N VAL A 92 1.81 -1.56 -11.39
CA VAL A 92 2.05 -2.78 -10.63
C VAL A 92 2.25 -3.99 -11.54
N LYS A 93 1.34 -4.19 -12.50
CA LYS A 93 1.44 -5.28 -13.47
C LYS A 93 2.81 -5.32 -14.15
N ASN A 94 3.28 -4.16 -14.60
CA ASN A 94 4.46 -4.06 -15.45
C ASN A 94 5.78 -4.06 -14.69
N THR A 95 5.81 -3.64 -13.42
CA THR A 95 7.07 -3.40 -12.70
C THR A 95 7.25 -4.22 -11.43
N ILE A 96 6.22 -4.91 -10.92
CA ILE A 96 6.30 -5.58 -9.61
C ILE A 96 7.44 -6.60 -9.54
N HIS A 97 7.65 -7.42 -10.58
CA HIS A 97 8.67 -8.48 -10.54
C HIS A 97 10.12 -7.95 -10.47
N ASP A 98 10.35 -6.76 -11.02
CA ASP A 98 11.65 -6.08 -11.05
C ASP A 98 11.84 -5.02 -9.95
N SER A 99 10.80 -4.76 -9.15
CA SER A 99 10.84 -3.77 -8.08
C SER A 99 11.69 -4.25 -6.89
N PRO A 100 12.15 -3.33 -6.01
CA PRO A 100 12.80 -3.74 -4.76
C PRO A 100 11.91 -4.62 -3.87
N GLU A 101 12.51 -5.47 -3.04
CA GLU A 101 11.83 -6.55 -2.31
C GLU A 101 10.70 -6.04 -1.39
N ARG A 102 10.88 -4.90 -0.71
CA ARG A 102 9.82 -4.31 0.11
C ARG A 102 8.75 -3.61 -0.71
N THR A 103 9.14 -2.97 -1.80
CA THR A 103 8.19 -2.41 -2.76
C THR A 103 7.29 -3.50 -3.35
N LYS A 104 7.82 -4.68 -3.68
CA LYS A 104 7.01 -5.85 -4.12
C LYS A 104 5.91 -6.19 -3.13
N SER A 105 6.26 -6.27 -1.85
CA SER A 105 5.31 -6.58 -0.77
C SER A 105 4.18 -5.54 -0.71
N ALA A 106 4.52 -4.26 -0.78
CA ALA A 106 3.54 -3.18 -0.74
C ALA A 106 2.66 -3.10 -2.00
N MET A 107 3.24 -3.30 -3.19
CA MET A 107 2.50 -3.38 -4.46
C MET A 107 1.54 -4.57 -4.48
N ASN A 108 1.96 -5.74 -4.00
CA ASN A 108 1.08 -6.91 -3.87
C ASN A 108 -0.06 -6.65 -2.89
N ASN A 109 0.20 -5.94 -1.79
CA ASN A 109 -0.83 -5.51 -0.86
C ASN A 109 -1.80 -4.51 -1.50
N PHE A 110 -1.31 -3.62 -2.38
CA PHE A 110 -2.14 -2.70 -3.14
C PHE A 110 -3.09 -3.44 -4.08
N LEU A 111 -2.64 -4.45 -4.82
CA LEU A 111 -3.52 -5.30 -5.66
C LEU A 111 -4.67 -5.90 -4.84
N ASN A 112 -4.34 -6.53 -3.70
CA ASN A 112 -5.34 -7.10 -2.81
C ASN A 112 -6.33 -6.05 -2.31
N THR A 113 -5.82 -4.88 -1.93
CA THR A 113 -6.65 -3.82 -1.34
C THR A 113 -7.57 -3.19 -2.37
N VAL A 114 -7.10 -2.94 -3.60
CA VAL A 114 -7.97 -2.44 -4.68
C VAL A 114 -9.05 -3.48 -4.99
N ALA A 115 -8.69 -4.75 -5.16
CA ALA A 115 -9.65 -5.80 -5.49
C ALA A 115 -10.76 -5.97 -4.43
N ILE A 116 -10.45 -5.77 -3.14
CA ILE A 116 -11.42 -5.99 -2.06
C ILE A 116 -12.11 -4.69 -1.61
N SER A 117 -11.37 -3.59 -1.51
CA SER A 117 -11.82 -2.37 -0.85
C SER A 117 -12.16 -1.24 -1.83
N TYR A 118 -11.89 -1.39 -3.13
CA TYR A 118 -12.20 -0.42 -4.17
C TYR A 118 -13.00 -1.08 -5.29
N VAL A 119 -14.31 -1.22 -5.05
CA VAL A 119 -15.25 -1.95 -5.92
C VAL A 119 -15.23 -1.49 -7.38
N PRO A 120 -15.07 -0.19 -7.73
CA PRO A 120 -15.07 0.24 -9.13
C PRO A 120 -14.04 -0.45 -10.02
N LEU A 121 -12.91 -0.90 -9.45
CA LEU A 121 -11.86 -1.61 -10.20
C LEU A 121 -11.66 -3.05 -9.72
N HIS A 122 -12.66 -3.66 -9.10
CA HIS A 122 -12.59 -5.04 -8.61
C HIS A 122 -12.14 -6.01 -9.71
N GLU A 123 -12.85 -6.04 -10.84
CA GLU A 123 -12.60 -6.98 -11.94
C GLU A 123 -11.19 -6.79 -12.51
N LYS A 124 -10.80 -5.53 -12.78
CA LYS A 124 -9.47 -5.18 -13.28
C LYS A 124 -8.36 -5.60 -12.32
N ALA A 125 -8.54 -5.42 -11.01
CA ALA A 125 -7.55 -5.81 -10.02
C ALA A 125 -7.43 -7.34 -9.90
N VAL A 126 -8.54 -8.09 -10.02
CA VAL A 126 -8.54 -9.57 -10.07
C VAL A 126 -7.80 -10.08 -11.29
N GLU A 127 -8.07 -9.51 -12.47
CA GLU A 127 -7.38 -9.84 -13.72
C GLU A 127 -5.88 -9.52 -13.62
N THR A 128 -5.55 -8.33 -13.14
CA THR A 128 -4.16 -7.91 -12.91
C THR A 128 -3.44 -8.86 -11.96
N ALA A 129 -4.08 -9.26 -10.85
CA ALA A 129 -3.50 -10.21 -9.90
C ALA A 129 -3.24 -11.59 -10.51
N LYS A 130 -4.09 -12.02 -11.45
CA LYS A 130 -3.91 -13.28 -12.19
C LYS A 130 -2.74 -13.20 -13.17
N GLU A 131 -2.58 -12.09 -13.86
CA GLU A 131 -1.45 -11.84 -14.78
C GLU A 131 -0.13 -11.70 -14.04
N VAL A 132 -0.12 -11.00 -12.90
CA VAL A 132 1.06 -10.84 -12.04
C VAL A 132 1.54 -12.19 -11.51
N GLY A 133 0.61 -13.07 -11.10
CA GLY A 133 0.95 -14.40 -10.60
C GLY A 133 1.66 -14.37 -9.24
N ILE A 134 2.60 -15.29 -9.04
CA ILE A 134 3.34 -15.42 -7.77
C ILE A 134 4.45 -14.37 -7.72
N VAL A 135 4.48 -13.57 -6.66
CA VAL A 135 5.51 -12.57 -6.39
C VAL A 135 6.42 -13.09 -5.28
N GLU A 136 7.70 -13.30 -5.60
CA GLU A 136 8.71 -13.66 -4.61
C GLU A 136 9.28 -12.39 -3.94
N VAL A 137 9.23 -12.36 -2.60
CA VAL A 137 9.86 -11.34 -1.75
C VAL A 137 10.98 -11.98 -0.95
N LYS A 138 12.23 -11.65 -1.29
CA LYS A 138 13.41 -12.14 -0.59
C LYS A 138 13.53 -11.48 0.78
N CYS A 139 13.88 -12.28 1.79
CA CYS A 139 14.04 -11.82 3.15
C CYS A 139 15.44 -12.19 3.67
N ASP A 140 16.12 -11.23 4.28
CA ASP A 140 17.43 -11.51 4.87
C ASP A 140 17.32 -12.57 5.97
N LYS A 141 18.18 -13.59 5.85
CA LYS A 141 18.34 -14.69 6.81
C LYS A 141 17.09 -15.58 7.00
N LYS A 142 16.11 -15.53 6.10
CA LYS A 142 14.89 -16.37 6.12
C LYS A 142 14.52 -16.85 4.71
N LYS A 143 13.59 -17.80 4.61
CA LYS A 143 13.00 -18.20 3.33
C LYS A 143 12.27 -17.01 2.70
N SER A 144 12.33 -16.89 1.39
CA SER A 144 11.53 -15.93 0.63
C SER A 144 10.04 -16.11 0.91
N SER A 145 9.30 -15.01 0.93
CA SER A 145 7.84 -15.04 0.96
C SER A 145 7.32 -15.16 -0.47
N LEU A 146 6.46 -16.14 -0.73
CA LEU A 146 5.77 -16.31 -2.00
C LEU A 146 4.36 -15.75 -1.84
N LEU A 147 4.12 -14.58 -2.42
CA LEU A 147 2.85 -13.89 -2.35
C LEU A 147 2.02 -14.25 -3.58
N ASN A 148 0.75 -14.58 -3.37
CA ASN A 148 -0.22 -14.81 -4.43
C ASN A 148 -1.43 -13.92 -4.18
N ALA A 149 -1.49 -12.78 -4.88
CA ALA A 149 -2.60 -11.83 -4.77
C ALA A 149 -3.91 -12.48 -5.19
N HIS A 150 -3.94 -13.24 -6.29
CA HIS A 150 -5.15 -13.88 -6.78
C HIS A 150 -5.77 -14.83 -5.75
N GLU A 151 -4.96 -15.68 -5.10
CA GLU A 151 -5.43 -16.56 -4.03
C GLU A 151 -5.88 -15.79 -2.78
N SER A 152 -5.17 -14.72 -2.44
CA SER A 152 -5.52 -13.86 -1.30
C SER A 152 -6.85 -13.15 -1.50
N ILE A 153 -7.09 -12.63 -2.71
CA ILE A 153 -8.36 -12.00 -3.11
C ILE A 153 -9.48 -13.03 -3.04
N GLN A 154 -9.29 -14.22 -3.61
CA GLN A 154 -10.31 -15.28 -3.59
C GLN A 154 -10.73 -15.64 -2.15
N LYS A 155 -9.77 -15.78 -1.23
CA LYS A 155 -10.07 -16.05 0.19
C LYS A 155 -10.92 -14.95 0.85
N GLU A 156 -10.72 -13.69 0.49
CA GLU A 156 -11.53 -12.58 1.03
C GLU A 156 -12.92 -12.53 0.38
N LEU A 157 -13.04 -12.92 -0.90
CA LEU A 157 -14.34 -13.10 -1.57
C LEU A 157 -15.14 -14.24 -0.95
N ASP A 158 -14.50 -15.38 -0.66
CA ASP A 158 -15.13 -16.54 0.00
C ASP A 158 -15.65 -16.18 1.40
N ARG A 159 -15.04 -15.17 2.04
CA ARG A 159 -15.48 -14.60 3.33
C ARG A 159 -16.58 -13.54 3.18
N GLY A 160 -17.03 -13.25 1.96
CA GLY A 160 -18.05 -12.23 1.69
C GLY A 160 -17.57 -10.80 1.93
N ARG A 161 -16.27 -10.51 1.77
CA ARG A 161 -15.67 -9.22 2.13
C ARG A 161 -15.50 -8.26 0.95
N LEU A 162 -16.14 -8.50 -0.19
CA LEU A 162 -16.14 -7.54 -1.30
C LEU A 162 -16.72 -6.20 -0.85
N GLY A 163 -16.02 -5.10 -1.12
CA GLY A 163 -16.36 -3.74 -0.67
C GLY A 163 -16.04 -3.47 0.80
N PHE A 164 -15.42 -4.41 1.51
CA PHE A 164 -15.08 -4.23 2.92
C PHE A 164 -13.99 -3.18 3.09
N LYS A 165 -14.32 -2.11 3.82
CA LYS A 165 -13.40 -1.06 4.23
C LYS A 165 -13.30 -1.05 5.74
N ARG A 166 -12.08 -1.01 6.28
CA ARG A 166 -11.83 -0.70 7.69
C ARG A 166 -10.63 0.19 7.84
N LYS A 167 -10.75 1.15 8.74
CA LYS A 167 -9.59 1.87 9.26
C LYS A 167 -8.62 0.87 9.89
N TYR A 168 -7.33 1.09 9.69
CA TYR A 168 -6.29 0.22 10.24
C TYR A 168 -6.33 0.22 11.79
N VAL A 169 -6.18 -0.96 12.38
CA VAL A 169 -6.16 -1.16 13.84
C VAL A 169 -4.72 -1.00 14.32
N ARG A 170 -4.42 0.14 14.95
CA ARG A 170 -3.06 0.52 15.39
C ARG A 170 -2.69 -0.01 16.78
N CYS A 171 -3.67 -0.42 17.59
CA CYS A 171 -3.52 -0.98 18.93
C CYS A 171 -4.81 -1.65 19.39
#